data_AF-A0A948XP76-F1
#
_entry.id   AF-A0A948XP76-F1
#
_cell.length_a   1.000
_cell.length_b   1.000
_cell.length_c   1.000
_cell.angle_alpha   90.00
_cell.angle_beta   90.00
_cell.angle_gamma   90.00
#
_symmetry.space_group_name_H-M   'P 1'
#
loop_
_entity.id
_entity.type
_entity.pdbx_description
1 polymer ?
#
loop_
_entity_poly.entity_id
_entity_poly.type
_entity_poly.pdbx_seq_one_letter_code
_entity_poly.pdbx_strand_id
1 'polypeptide(L)'
;AEVPEPPDNDAFTIMAAIQILRRAIRAAEQTGRPAPAEWAATAEQLYLPIRADGVIAAHDGFRVSEPKGATPSPLAGLFPYDHPSPEGERQKTLDFYLQHWEAYVGAPMFPALYATWAAMAGDRDLSLKLFGEGYAAYDQGRFHQCLEYRPDHPDSQVRAGPFFANIGGMLLGLMLGLTGVVIDDGDPQTWSRRPIVLPRGWTAIEIGRVWVRGRPMRLSATQGAARAELRPL
;
A
#
# COMPACT_ATOMS: atom_id res chain seq x y z
N ALA A 1 13.03 10.31 -2.01
CA ALA A 1 12.73 10.32 -3.48
C ALA A 1 13.95 9.94 -4.33
N GLU A 2 13.74 9.25 -5.46
CA GLU A 2 14.79 8.92 -6.46
C GLU A 2 15.14 10.14 -7.33
N VAL A 3 15.68 11.18 -6.69
CA VAL A 3 16.13 12.42 -7.33
C VAL A 3 17.58 12.70 -6.92
N PRO A 4 18.35 13.46 -7.71
CA PRO A 4 19.75 13.74 -7.40
C PRO A 4 19.96 14.42 -6.03
N GLU A 5 19.03 15.29 -5.64
CA GLU A 5 19.01 15.98 -4.35
C GLU A 5 17.74 15.57 -3.60
N PRO A 6 17.82 14.61 -2.67
CA PRO A 6 16.67 14.15 -1.91
C PRO A 6 16.06 15.30 -1.08
N PRO A 7 14.73 15.46 -1.09
CA PRO A 7 14.08 16.46 -0.27
C PRO A 7 14.09 16.06 1.21
N ASP A 8 13.99 17.06 2.09
CA ASP A 8 13.85 16.84 3.52
C ASP A 8 12.47 16.30 3.89
N ASN A 9 12.41 15.53 4.98
CA ASN A 9 11.17 15.02 5.55
C ASN A 9 10.31 14.20 4.58
N ASP A 10 10.92 13.27 3.84
CA ASP A 10 10.21 12.29 3.00
C ASP A 10 9.18 11.50 3.84
N ALA A 11 7.90 11.67 3.51
CA ALA A 11 6.79 11.17 4.31
C ALA A 11 6.76 9.65 4.36
N PHE A 12 7.14 8.96 3.28
CA PHE A 12 7.23 7.51 3.28
C PHE A 12 8.32 7.04 4.25
N THR A 13 9.50 7.67 4.20
CA THR A 13 10.59 7.39 5.14
C THR A 13 10.17 7.61 6.60
N ILE A 14 9.51 8.73 6.90
CA ILE A 14 9.03 9.05 8.26
C ILE A 14 7.99 8.03 8.73
N MET A 15 6.97 7.75 7.90
CA MET A 15 5.91 6.80 8.24
C MET A 15 6.48 5.39 8.50
N ALA A 16 7.45 4.97 7.68
CA ALA A 16 8.16 3.71 7.87
C ALA A 16 9.00 3.73 9.15
N ALA A 17 9.73 4.80 9.44
CA ALA A 17 10.55 4.94 10.65
C ALA A 17 9.69 4.84 11.93
N ILE A 18 8.55 5.51 11.97
CA ILE A 18 7.58 5.41 13.08
C ILE A 18 7.12 3.95 13.28
N GLN A 19 6.77 3.26 12.19
CA GLN A 19 6.35 1.85 12.26
C GLN A 19 7.47 0.93 12.73
N ILE A 20 8.71 1.15 12.25
CA ILE A 20 9.88 0.36 12.64
C ILE A 20 10.17 0.54 14.14
N LEU A 21 10.19 1.78 14.64
CA LEU A 21 10.41 2.05 16.07
C LEU A 21 9.35 1.37 16.94
N ARG A 22 8.06 1.49 16.59
CA ARG A 22 6.96 0.83 17.33
C ARG A 22 7.07 -0.69 17.31
N ARG A 23 7.46 -1.28 16.18
CA ARG A 23 7.67 -2.74 16.07
C ARG A 23 8.90 -3.20 16.85
N ALA A 24 9.98 -2.41 16.87
CA ALA A 24 11.19 -2.71 17.62
C ALA A 24 10.94 -2.67 19.14
N ILE A 25 10.21 -1.68 19.64
CA ILE A 25 9.79 -1.59 21.05
C ILE A 25 8.99 -2.84 21.44
N ARG A 26 7.96 -3.19 20.65
CA ARG A 26 7.14 -4.38 20.89
C ARG A 26 7.96 -5.67 20.88
N ALA A 27 8.90 -5.81 19.96
CA ALA A 27 9.77 -6.98 19.90
C ALA A 27 10.69 -7.08 21.14
N ALA A 28 11.18 -5.94 21.64
CA ALA A 28 11.94 -5.90 22.89
C ALA A 28 11.08 -6.36 24.08
N GLU A 29 9.86 -5.83 24.22
CA GLU A 29 8.90 -6.22 25.26
C GLU A 29 8.59 -7.73 25.22
N GLN A 30 8.27 -8.27 24.05
CA GLN A 30 7.97 -9.70 23.86
C GLN A 30 9.16 -10.62 24.17
N THR A 31 10.39 -10.13 24.02
CA THR A 31 11.61 -10.90 24.29
C THR A 31 12.18 -10.63 25.69
N GLY A 32 11.47 -9.87 26.53
CA GLY A 32 11.91 -9.51 27.88
C GLY A 32 13.15 -8.61 27.90
N ARG A 33 13.39 -7.86 26.82
CA ARG A 33 14.51 -6.93 26.68
C ARG A 33 14.03 -5.49 26.92
N PRO A 34 14.85 -4.63 27.54
CA PRO A 34 14.52 -3.22 27.64
C PRO A 34 14.59 -2.54 26.27
N ALA A 35 13.59 -1.73 25.93
CA ALA A 35 13.62 -0.82 24.79
C ALA A 35 14.15 0.56 25.25
N PRO A 36 15.07 1.21 24.50
CA PRO A 36 15.47 2.59 24.77
C PRO A 36 14.26 3.54 24.77
N ALA A 37 14.14 4.39 25.80
CA ALA A 37 13.02 5.32 25.93
C ALA A 37 12.99 6.35 24.78
N GLU A 38 14.15 6.65 24.22
CA GLU A 38 14.33 7.54 23.08
C GLU A 38 13.61 7.04 21.83
N TRP A 39 13.42 5.71 21.68
CA TRP A 39 12.69 5.16 20.53
C TRP A 39 11.21 5.52 20.58
N ALA A 40 10.59 5.43 21.76
CA ALA A 40 9.19 5.81 21.95
C ALA A 40 9.03 7.33 21.75
N ALA A 41 9.89 8.13 22.39
CA ALA A 41 9.88 9.58 22.24
C ALA A 41 10.06 10.01 20.77
N THR A 42 10.99 9.38 20.04
CA THR A 42 11.21 9.66 18.61
C THR A 42 9.97 9.28 17.78
N ALA A 43 9.38 8.11 18.01
CA ALA A 43 8.20 7.67 17.27
C ALA A 43 6.96 8.56 17.49
N GLU A 44 6.88 9.24 18.62
CA GLU A 44 5.82 10.20 18.96
C GLU A 44 6.08 11.61 18.42
N GLN A 45 7.35 11.99 18.23
CA GLN A 45 7.74 13.36 17.87
C GLN A 45 8.16 13.54 16.41
N LEU A 46 8.32 12.46 15.65
CA LEU A 46 8.64 12.54 14.23
C LEU A 46 7.57 13.35 13.48
N TYR A 47 8.01 14.45 12.88
CA TYR A 47 7.18 15.35 12.09
C TYR A 47 6.82 14.70 10.74
N LEU A 48 5.53 14.74 10.39
CA LEU A 48 5.03 14.34 9.07
C LEU A 48 4.58 15.60 8.30
N PRO A 49 4.97 15.78 7.02
CA PRO A 49 4.60 16.95 6.25
C PRO A 49 3.11 16.90 5.89
N ILE A 50 2.27 17.52 6.71
CA ILE A 50 0.83 17.63 6.48
C ILE A 50 0.52 19.01 5.90
N ARG A 51 -0.13 19.03 4.74
CA ARG A 51 -0.58 20.25 4.07
C ARG A 51 -1.72 20.90 4.83
N ALA A 52 -1.94 22.19 4.59
CA ALA A 52 -3.04 22.95 5.20
C ALA A 52 -4.44 22.37 4.90
N ASP A 53 -4.61 21.65 3.79
CA ASP A 53 -5.85 20.96 3.45
C ASP A 53 -6.00 19.59 4.12
N GLY A 54 -4.97 19.11 4.85
CA GLY A 54 -4.96 17.84 5.57
C GLY A 54 -4.47 16.64 4.74
N VAL A 55 -3.84 16.88 3.60
CA VAL A 55 -3.15 15.83 2.82
C VAL A 55 -1.73 15.62 3.36
N ILE A 56 -1.31 14.36 3.52
CA ILE A 56 0.10 14.04 3.75
C ILE A 56 0.87 14.33 2.45
N ALA A 57 1.71 15.35 2.45
CA ALA A 57 2.60 15.66 1.33
C ALA A 57 3.73 14.62 1.23
N ALA A 58 4.37 14.49 0.06
CA ALA A 58 5.47 13.55 -0.10
C ALA A 58 6.73 13.97 0.68
N HIS A 59 6.93 15.27 0.87
CA HIS A 59 8.05 15.88 1.59
C HIS A 59 7.75 17.36 1.88
N ASP A 60 8.64 18.06 2.58
CA ASP A 60 8.51 19.49 2.80
C ASP A 60 8.59 20.28 1.48
N GLY A 61 7.70 21.27 1.32
CA GLY A 61 7.62 22.07 0.10
C GLY A 61 7.11 21.33 -1.14
N PHE A 62 6.59 20.12 -0.99
CA PHE A 62 6.10 19.26 -2.08
C PHE A 62 5.13 19.97 -3.02
N ARG A 63 5.36 19.79 -4.32
CA ARG A 63 4.47 20.24 -5.40
C ARG A 63 4.26 19.11 -6.38
N VAL A 64 3.02 18.71 -6.61
CA VAL A 64 2.70 17.60 -7.54
C VAL A 64 3.21 17.82 -8.97
N SER A 65 3.39 19.08 -9.38
CA SER A 65 3.94 19.46 -10.69
C SER A 65 5.45 19.33 -10.80
N GLU A 66 6.17 19.03 -9.72
CA GLU A 66 7.62 18.87 -9.75
C GLU A 66 8.02 17.52 -10.38
N PRO A 67 9.28 17.37 -10.84
CA PRO A 67 9.75 16.11 -11.38
C PRO A 67 9.48 14.95 -10.40
N LYS A 68 8.86 13.87 -10.90
CA LYS A 68 8.42 12.71 -10.10
C LYS A 68 7.37 13.02 -9.02
N GLY A 69 6.74 14.20 -9.02
CA GLY A 69 5.71 14.61 -8.05
C GLY A 69 4.44 13.75 -8.07
N ALA A 70 4.16 13.04 -9.17
CA ALA A 70 3.08 12.05 -9.26
C ALA A 70 3.37 10.72 -8.54
N THR A 71 4.58 10.53 -8.01
CA THR A 71 4.94 9.32 -7.26
C THR A 71 4.10 9.24 -5.99
N PRO A 72 3.31 8.18 -5.77
CA PRO A 72 2.36 8.09 -4.67
C PRO A 72 3.03 7.61 -3.37
N SER A 73 4.20 8.14 -3.02
CA SER A 73 4.97 7.63 -1.87
C SER A 73 4.18 7.70 -0.54
N PRO A 74 3.32 8.72 -0.27
CA PRO A 74 2.53 8.69 0.95
C PRO A 74 1.52 7.54 0.99
N LEU A 75 0.99 7.11 -0.16
CA LEU A 75 0.08 5.98 -0.21
C LEU A 75 0.77 4.68 0.19
N ALA A 76 2.06 4.52 -0.11
CA ALA A 76 2.87 3.38 0.35
C ALA A 76 3.03 3.35 1.88
N GLY A 77 3.04 4.52 2.52
CA GLY A 77 3.00 4.65 3.98
C GLY A 77 1.67 4.19 4.58
N LEU A 78 0.55 4.54 3.94
CA LEU A 78 -0.79 4.10 4.34
C LEU A 78 -1.04 2.61 4.07
N PHE A 79 -0.49 2.07 2.98
CA PHE A 79 -0.44 0.65 2.64
C PHE A 79 0.65 0.41 1.60
N PRO A 80 1.60 -0.52 1.85
CA PRO A 80 1.50 -1.64 2.79
C PRO A 80 2.09 -1.41 4.19
N TYR A 81 2.59 -0.22 4.52
CA TYR A 81 3.20 0.01 5.84
C TYR A 81 2.19 0.14 6.99
N ASP A 82 0.91 0.35 6.68
CA ASP A 82 -0.19 0.50 7.63
C ASP A 82 0.09 1.58 8.70
N HIS A 83 0.64 2.72 8.27
CA HIS A 83 0.78 3.88 9.14
C HIS A 83 -0.59 4.35 9.65
N PRO A 84 -0.77 4.55 10.97
CA PRO A 84 -2.02 5.04 11.51
C PRO A 84 -2.14 6.54 11.25
N SER A 85 -3.13 6.90 10.46
CA SER A 85 -3.54 8.29 10.23
C SER A 85 -5.01 8.47 10.63
N PRO A 86 -5.42 9.66 11.10
CA PRO A 86 -6.83 10.00 11.23
C PRO A 86 -7.59 9.74 9.92
N GLU A 87 -8.82 9.23 10.00
CA GLU A 87 -9.58 8.81 8.81
C GLU A 87 -9.72 9.94 7.77
N GLY A 88 -9.97 11.17 8.22
CA GLY A 88 -10.07 12.32 7.32
C GLY A 88 -8.77 12.66 6.60
N GLU A 89 -7.62 12.53 7.25
CA GLU A 89 -6.29 12.74 6.64
C GLU A 89 -5.99 11.63 5.63
N ARG A 90 -6.27 10.38 6.02
CA ARG A 90 -6.12 9.20 5.18
C ARG A 90 -6.93 9.32 3.89
N GLN A 91 -8.22 9.66 3.99
CA GLN A 91 -9.10 9.80 2.83
C GLN A 91 -8.63 10.93 1.90
N LYS A 92 -8.33 12.10 2.45
CA LYS A 92 -7.82 13.23 1.65
C LYS A 92 -6.52 12.89 0.93
N THR A 93 -5.63 12.16 1.59
CA THR A 93 -4.36 11.72 1.01
C THR A 93 -4.60 10.72 -0.13
N LEU A 94 -5.48 9.73 0.06
CA LEU A 94 -5.89 8.82 -1.00
C LEU A 94 -6.48 9.58 -2.20
N ASP A 95 -7.47 10.44 -1.96
CA ASP A 95 -8.15 11.20 -3.01
C ASP A 95 -7.15 12.06 -3.81
N PHE A 96 -6.25 12.76 -3.12
CA PHE A 96 -5.27 13.63 -3.76
C PHE A 96 -4.33 12.85 -4.70
N TYR A 97 -3.71 11.77 -4.25
CA TYR A 97 -2.77 11.01 -5.09
C TYR A 97 -3.49 10.19 -6.16
N LEU A 98 -4.69 9.68 -5.88
CA LEU A 98 -5.49 8.96 -6.87
C LEU A 98 -5.90 9.87 -8.03
N GLN A 99 -6.14 11.17 -7.82
CA GLN A 99 -6.42 12.11 -8.93
C GLN A 99 -5.27 12.22 -9.95
N HIS A 100 -4.05 11.86 -9.57
CA HIS A 100 -2.85 11.99 -10.40
C HIS A 100 -2.35 10.65 -10.96
N TRP A 101 -3.15 9.59 -10.86
CA TRP A 101 -2.74 8.23 -11.24
C TRP A 101 -2.24 8.14 -12.69
N GLU A 102 -2.85 8.88 -13.64
CA GLU A 102 -2.48 8.88 -15.06
C GLU A 102 -1.06 9.39 -15.31
N ALA A 103 -0.56 10.28 -14.44
CA ALA A 103 0.79 10.82 -14.54
C ALA A 103 1.87 9.85 -14.03
N TYR A 104 1.47 8.74 -13.40
CA TYR A 104 2.40 7.77 -12.82
C TYR A 104 2.24 6.35 -13.38
N VAL A 105 1.00 5.89 -13.60
CA VAL A 105 0.73 4.59 -14.19
C VAL A 105 1.36 4.52 -15.59
N GLY A 106 2.14 3.49 -15.82
CA GLY A 106 3.14 3.39 -16.89
C GLY A 106 4.55 3.16 -16.35
N ALA A 107 4.89 3.78 -15.21
CA ALA A 107 6.14 3.60 -14.48
C ALA A 107 6.18 2.26 -13.69
N PRO A 108 7.32 1.84 -13.12
CA PRO A 108 7.42 0.63 -12.30
C PRO A 108 6.96 0.83 -10.84
N MET A 109 6.92 -0.28 -10.09
CA MET A 109 6.76 -0.42 -8.63
C MET A 109 5.33 -0.29 -8.09
N PHE A 110 4.79 0.93 -7.98
CA PHE A 110 3.49 1.17 -7.36
C PHE A 110 2.22 0.96 -8.22
N PRO A 111 2.24 0.86 -9.57
CA PRO A 111 1.01 0.72 -10.35
C PRO A 111 0.09 -0.42 -9.90
N ALA A 112 0.65 -1.56 -9.50
CA ALA A 112 -0.13 -2.71 -9.04
C ALA A 112 -0.89 -2.46 -7.72
N LEU A 113 -0.51 -1.43 -6.94
CA LEU A 113 -1.17 -1.05 -5.69
C LEU A 113 -2.27 -0.01 -5.89
N TYR A 114 -2.32 0.69 -7.02
CA TYR A 114 -3.32 1.73 -7.29
C TYR A 114 -4.76 1.21 -7.23
N ALA A 115 -5.00 -0.01 -7.73
CA ALA A 115 -6.31 -0.64 -7.61
C ALA A 115 -6.72 -0.88 -6.15
N THR A 116 -5.76 -1.20 -5.29
CA THR A 116 -5.98 -1.38 -3.85
C THR A 116 -6.25 -0.04 -3.17
N TRP A 117 -5.45 0.99 -3.46
CA TRP A 117 -5.66 2.32 -2.89
C TRP A 117 -7.00 2.93 -3.29
N ALA A 118 -7.43 2.76 -4.55
CA ALA A 118 -8.75 3.20 -5.00
C ALA A 118 -9.88 2.48 -4.24
N ALA A 119 -9.75 1.16 -4.01
CA ALA A 119 -10.71 0.43 -3.18
C ALA A 119 -10.71 0.92 -1.73
N MET A 120 -9.54 1.21 -1.15
CA MET A 120 -9.42 1.76 0.20
C MET A 120 -10.04 3.16 0.31
N ALA A 121 -10.06 3.94 -0.78
CA ALA A 121 -10.74 5.23 -0.87
C ALA A 121 -12.26 5.10 -1.10
N GLY A 122 -12.79 3.87 -1.24
CA GLY A 122 -14.20 3.61 -1.53
C GLY A 122 -14.57 3.65 -3.02
N ASP A 123 -13.63 3.99 -3.91
CA ASP A 123 -13.87 4.10 -5.35
C ASP A 123 -13.71 2.75 -6.05
N ARG A 124 -14.83 2.02 -6.12
CA ARG A 124 -14.90 0.70 -6.73
C ARG A 124 -14.74 0.73 -8.25
N ASP A 125 -15.14 1.82 -8.90
CA ASP A 125 -15.02 1.98 -10.35
C ASP A 125 -13.59 2.21 -10.75
N LEU A 126 -12.94 3.17 -10.09
CA LEU A 126 -11.54 3.46 -10.29
C LEU A 126 -10.66 2.26 -9.92
N SER A 127 -11.01 1.53 -8.84
CA SER A 127 -10.32 0.29 -8.48
C SER A 127 -10.33 -0.74 -9.61
N LEU A 128 -11.49 -0.98 -10.24
CA LEU A 128 -11.60 -1.88 -11.39
C LEU A 128 -10.78 -1.38 -12.59
N LYS A 129 -10.87 -0.09 -12.90
CA LYS A 129 -10.08 0.53 -13.98
C LYS A 129 -8.57 0.35 -13.75
N LEU A 130 -8.10 0.56 -12.53
CA LEU A 130 -6.69 0.49 -12.16
C LEU A 130 -6.16 -0.95 -12.08
N PHE A 131 -7.01 -1.98 -11.93
CA PHE A 131 -6.57 -3.36 -12.18
C PHE A 131 -6.18 -3.57 -13.65
N GLY A 132 -6.89 -2.92 -14.58
CA GLY A 132 -6.54 -2.89 -15.99
C GLY A 132 -5.28 -2.07 -16.25
N GLU A 133 -5.36 -0.77 -15.95
CA GLU A 133 -4.32 0.21 -16.30
C GLU A 133 -3.01 0.02 -15.50
N GLY A 134 -3.13 -0.33 -14.21
CA GLY A 134 -2.02 -0.45 -13.27
C GLY A 134 -1.42 -1.85 -13.13
N TYR A 135 -2.04 -2.88 -13.74
CA TYR A 135 -1.46 -4.23 -13.72
C TYR A 135 -1.62 -4.95 -15.05
N ALA A 136 -2.85 -5.17 -15.54
CA ALA A 136 -3.06 -5.97 -16.75
C ALA A 136 -2.37 -5.40 -18.00
N ALA A 137 -2.26 -4.07 -18.11
CA ALA A 137 -1.55 -3.40 -19.20
C ALA A 137 -0.04 -3.72 -19.25
N TYR A 138 0.55 -4.13 -18.12
CA TYR A 138 1.95 -4.56 -18.03
C TYR A 138 2.13 -6.02 -18.44
N ASP A 139 1.06 -6.82 -18.47
CA ASP A 139 1.12 -8.24 -18.82
C ASP A 139 1.20 -8.44 -20.33
N GLN A 140 2.28 -9.04 -20.82
CA GLN A 140 2.58 -9.11 -22.25
C GLN A 140 2.96 -10.50 -22.73
N GLY A 141 2.56 -10.79 -23.97
CA GLY A 141 2.99 -11.96 -24.74
C GLY A 141 2.38 -13.29 -24.26
N ARG A 142 2.81 -14.37 -24.91
CA ARG A 142 2.25 -15.73 -24.74
C ARG A 142 2.48 -16.38 -23.37
N PHE A 143 3.34 -15.79 -22.54
CA PHE A 143 3.77 -16.35 -21.25
C PHE A 143 3.41 -15.45 -20.07
N HIS A 144 2.55 -14.46 -20.26
CA HIS A 144 2.16 -13.52 -19.21
C HIS A 144 3.38 -12.86 -18.54
N GLN A 145 4.26 -12.27 -19.37
CA GLN A 145 5.44 -11.59 -18.89
C GLN A 145 5.04 -10.19 -18.42
N CYS A 146 4.86 -10.04 -17.10
CA CYS A 146 4.67 -8.73 -16.49
C CYS A 146 5.92 -7.87 -16.71
N LEU A 147 5.78 -6.76 -17.43
CA LEU A 147 6.86 -5.84 -17.72
C LEU A 147 7.12 -4.86 -16.58
N GLU A 148 8.31 -4.25 -16.59
CA GLU A 148 8.72 -3.19 -15.66
C GLU A 148 8.00 -1.87 -15.94
N TYR A 149 8.03 -1.43 -17.19
CA TYR A 149 7.25 -0.29 -17.70
C TYR A 149 6.14 -0.79 -18.60
N ARG A 150 5.07 0.01 -18.75
CA ARG A 150 4.13 -0.22 -19.85
C ARG A 150 4.82 0.07 -21.19
N PRO A 151 4.54 -0.70 -22.25
CA PRO A 151 5.14 -0.48 -23.57
C PRO A 151 4.89 0.90 -24.19
N ASP A 152 3.82 1.59 -23.78
CA ASP A 152 3.44 2.92 -24.23
C ASP A 152 4.02 4.06 -23.36
N HIS A 153 4.72 3.73 -22.27
CA HIS A 153 5.38 4.73 -21.44
C HIS A 153 6.67 5.24 -22.11
N PRO A 154 6.96 6.56 -22.11
CA PRO A 154 8.14 7.13 -22.79
C PRO A 154 9.48 6.53 -22.34
N ASP A 155 9.60 6.18 -21.05
CA ASP A 155 10.81 5.59 -20.49
C ASP A 155 10.95 4.07 -20.78
N SER A 156 9.97 3.45 -21.44
CA SER A 156 9.99 2.02 -21.80
C SER A 156 10.93 1.74 -22.98
N GLN A 157 12.24 1.84 -22.76
CA GLN A 157 13.25 1.59 -23.80
C GLN A 157 13.39 0.12 -24.19
N VAL A 158 13.10 -0.79 -23.24
CA VAL A 158 13.18 -2.25 -23.44
C VAL A 158 11.99 -2.93 -22.77
N ARG A 159 11.54 -4.05 -23.34
CA ARG A 159 10.51 -4.91 -22.73
C ARG A 159 11.15 -5.78 -21.64
N ALA A 160 11.50 -5.16 -20.51
CA ALA A 160 12.10 -5.84 -19.36
C ALA A 160 11.02 -6.55 -18.52
N GLY A 161 11.23 -7.83 -18.22
CA GLY A 161 10.38 -8.63 -17.33
C GLY A 161 10.90 -10.06 -17.16
N PRO A 162 10.36 -10.87 -16.24
CA PRO A 162 9.24 -10.56 -15.37
C PRO A 162 9.62 -9.58 -14.26
N PHE A 163 8.85 -8.51 -14.11
CA PHE A 163 9.10 -7.50 -13.09
C PHE A 163 8.39 -7.87 -11.79
N PHE A 164 9.14 -8.51 -10.89
CA PHE A 164 8.61 -9.10 -9.67
C PHE A 164 7.95 -8.10 -8.72
N ALA A 165 8.35 -6.83 -8.71
CA ALA A 165 7.73 -5.85 -7.83
C ALA A 165 6.24 -5.62 -8.18
N ASN A 166 5.87 -5.60 -9.47
CA ASN A 166 4.46 -5.48 -9.87
C ASN A 166 3.69 -6.76 -9.58
N ILE A 167 4.28 -7.94 -9.85
CA ILE A 167 3.66 -9.24 -9.55
C ILE A 167 3.42 -9.40 -8.04
N GLY A 168 4.43 -9.08 -7.24
CA GLY A 168 4.35 -9.09 -5.78
C GLY A 168 3.37 -8.05 -5.25
N GLY A 169 3.36 -6.84 -5.80
CA GLY A 169 2.43 -5.77 -5.46
C GLY A 169 0.97 -6.16 -5.71
N MET A 170 0.69 -6.82 -6.83
CA MET A 170 -0.64 -7.35 -7.16
C MET A 170 -1.09 -8.37 -6.11
N LEU A 171 -0.24 -9.36 -5.81
CA LEU A 171 -0.55 -10.37 -4.80
C LEU A 171 -0.72 -9.74 -3.40
N LEU A 172 0.15 -8.81 -3.03
CA LEU A 172 0.07 -8.06 -1.77
C LEU A 172 -1.25 -7.30 -1.64
N GLY A 173 -1.67 -6.60 -2.70
CA GLY A 173 -2.95 -5.90 -2.78
C GLY A 173 -4.15 -6.83 -2.63
N LEU A 174 -4.16 -7.96 -3.34
CA LEU A 174 -5.21 -8.97 -3.24
C LEU A 174 -5.28 -9.62 -1.85
N MET A 175 -4.13 -9.93 -1.24
CA MET A 175 -4.05 -10.71 0.00
C MET A 175 -4.24 -9.89 1.26
N LEU A 176 -3.64 -8.69 1.33
CA LEU A 176 -3.61 -7.85 2.54
C LEU A 176 -4.36 -6.53 2.34
N GLY A 177 -4.26 -5.97 1.14
CA GLY A 177 -4.90 -4.71 0.78
C GLY A 177 -6.41 -4.77 0.83
N LEU A 178 -7.00 -5.56 -0.08
CA LEU A 178 -8.45 -5.69 -0.29
C LEU A 178 -9.16 -6.52 0.78
N THR A 179 -8.43 -7.34 1.54
CA THR A 179 -8.97 -8.11 2.67
C THR A 179 -8.92 -7.33 3.99
N GLY A 180 -8.26 -6.18 3.99
CA GLY A 180 -8.03 -5.37 5.19
C GLY A 180 -7.13 -6.03 6.23
N VAL A 181 -6.45 -7.14 5.89
CA VAL A 181 -5.60 -7.90 6.81
C VAL A 181 -4.32 -7.13 7.10
N VAL A 182 -4.12 -6.82 8.38
CA VAL A 182 -2.89 -6.25 8.95
C VAL A 182 -2.38 -7.23 10.00
N ILE A 183 -1.26 -7.89 9.69
CA ILE A 183 -0.71 -8.97 10.51
C ILE A 183 0.05 -8.38 11.70
N ASP A 184 -0.27 -8.85 12.90
CA ASP A 184 0.51 -8.61 14.11
C ASP A 184 0.52 -9.81 15.08
N ASP A 185 1.01 -9.59 16.29
CA ASP A 185 1.12 -10.57 17.36
C ASP A 185 -0.21 -10.88 18.09
N GLY A 186 -1.28 -10.13 17.80
CA GLY A 186 -2.61 -10.34 18.35
C GLY A 186 -3.35 -11.55 17.77
N ASP A 187 -4.61 -11.73 18.18
CA ASP A 187 -5.47 -12.80 17.67
C ASP A 187 -5.67 -12.66 16.14
N PRO A 188 -5.31 -13.66 15.33
CA PRO A 188 -5.51 -13.61 13.88
C PRO A 188 -6.94 -13.31 13.42
N GLN A 189 -7.95 -13.62 14.24
CA GLN A 189 -9.35 -13.28 13.94
C GLN A 189 -9.62 -11.75 13.94
N THR A 190 -8.68 -10.98 14.48
CA THR A 190 -8.74 -9.50 14.57
C THR A 190 -7.83 -8.80 13.55
N TRP A 191 -7.10 -9.55 12.72
CA TRP A 191 -6.17 -8.95 11.76
C TRP A 191 -6.86 -8.17 10.64
N SER A 192 -8.10 -8.51 10.27
CA SER A 192 -8.84 -7.69 9.31
C SER A 192 -9.40 -6.45 10.01
N ARG A 193 -8.79 -5.29 9.73
CA ARG A 193 -9.01 -4.01 10.44
C ARG A 193 -9.81 -2.98 9.65
N ARG A 194 -10.15 -3.28 8.40
CA ARG A 194 -10.79 -2.35 7.48
C ARG A 194 -12.01 -3.01 6.85
N PRO A 195 -13.11 -2.26 6.62
CA PRO A 195 -14.24 -2.74 5.83
C PRO A 195 -13.80 -3.24 4.45
N ILE A 196 -14.47 -4.26 3.94
CA ILE A 196 -14.14 -4.89 2.67
C ILE A 196 -14.78 -4.11 1.53
N VAL A 197 -13.92 -3.42 0.77
CA VAL A 197 -14.27 -2.75 -0.48
C VAL A 197 -13.48 -3.41 -1.60
N LEU A 198 -14.18 -3.95 -2.57
CA LEU A 198 -13.68 -4.66 -3.74
C LEU A 198 -14.07 -3.90 -5.00
N PRO A 199 -13.33 -4.09 -6.12
CA PRO A 199 -13.67 -3.53 -7.41
C PRO A 199 -15.14 -3.71 -7.79
N ARG A 200 -15.64 -2.82 -8.66
CA ARG A 200 -16.99 -2.98 -9.21
C ARG A 200 -17.11 -4.36 -9.88
N GLY A 201 -18.24 -5.02 -9.64
CA GLY A 201 -18.52 -6.36 -10.16
C GLY A 201 -17.91 -7.52 -9.36
N TRP A 202 -16.93 -7.27 -8.49
CA TRP A 202 -16.37 -8.31 -7.62
C TRP A 202 -17.26 -8.52 -6.41
N THR A 203 -17.50 -9.78 -6.05
CA THR A 203 -18.33 -10.17 -4.90
C THR A 203 -17.51 -10.67 -3.73
N ALA A 204 -16.40 -11.35 -3.98
CA ALA A 204 -15.50 -11.85 -2.95
C ALA A 204 -14.07 -12.07 -3.46
N ILE A 205 -13.12 -12.13 -2.52
CA ILE A 205 -11.79 -12.72 -2.68
C ILE A 205 -11.74 -13.98 -1.83
N GLU A 206 -11.37 -15.10 -2.43
CA GLU A 206 -11.19 -16.39 -1.73
C GLU A 206 -9.78 -16.92 -1.94
N ILE A 207 -9.02 -17.03 -0.84
CA ILE A 207 -7.71 -17.64 -0.85
C ILE A 207 -7.83 -19.02 -0.24
N GLY A 208 -7.67 -20.04 -1.09
CA GLY A 208 -7.87 -21.44 -0.73
C GLY A 208 -6.96 -21.94 0.39
N ARG A 209 -5.77 -21.34 0.58
CA ARG A 209 -4.88 -21.65 1.70
C ARG A 209 -3.96 -20.49 2.06
N VAL A 210 -3.91 -20.17 3.34
CA VAL A 210 -2.87 -19.38 4.00
C VAL A 210 -2.40 -20.13 5.25
N TRP A 211 -1.19 -19.84 5.72
CA TRP A 211 -0.65 -20.43 6.95
C TRP A 211 -0.65 -19.41 8.07
N VAL A 212 -1.42 -19.66 9.12
CA VAL A 212 -1.53 -18.77 10.29
C VAL A 212 -0.98 -19.52 11.49
N ARG A 213 0.16 -19.08 12.02
CA ARG A 213 0.84 -19.70 13.17
C ARG A 213 1.01 -21.22 13.00
N GLY A 214 1.44 -21.64 11.80
CA GLY A 214 1.65 -23.05 11.45
C GLY A 214 0.39 -23.86 11.17
N ARG A 215 -0.80 -23.24 11.16
CA ARG A 215 -2.07 -23.92 10.83
C ARG A 215 -2.57 -23.53 9.44
N PRO A 216 -3.03 -24.50 8.63
CA PRO A 216 -3.64 -24.20 7.34
C PRO A 216 -5.03 -23.58 7.57
N MET A 217 -5.25 -22.41 6.96
CA MET A 217 -6.50 -21.66 7.04
C MET A 217 -6.95 -21.23 5.64
N ARG A 218 -8.22 -20.92 5.47
CA ARG A 218 -8.80 -20.24 4.31
C ARG A 218 -9.06 -18.77 4.68
N LEU A 219 -8.78 -17.85 3.75
CA LEU A 219 -9.12 -16.43 3.88
C LEU A 219 -10.24 -16.09 2.89
N SER A 220 -11.34 -15.53 3.37
CA SER A 220 -12.44 -15.05 2.53
C SER A 220 -12.81 -13.60 2.88
N ALA A 221 -12.87 -12.73 1.88
CA ALA A 221 -13.30 -11.34 2.03
C ALA A 221 -14.48 -11.09 1.09
N THR A 222 -15.66 -10.82 1.65
CA THR A 222 -16.89 -10.56 0.87
C THR A 222 -17.11 -9.06 0.76
N GLN A 223 -17.45 -8.56 -0.43
CA GLN A 223 -17.76 -7.14 -0.66
C GLN A 223 -18.80 -6.62 0.36
N GLY A 224 -18.49 -5.51 1.02
CA GLY A 224 -19.36 -4.86 2.00
C GLY A 224 -19.35 -5.50 3.39
N ALA A 225 -18.62 -6.59 3.60
CA ALA A 225 -18.41 -7.14 4.94
C ALA A 225 -17.55 -6.19 5.79
N ALA A 226 -17.80 -6.17 7.10
CA ALA A 226 -17.00 -5.35 8.03
C ALA A 226 -15.55 -5.83 8.15
N ARG A 227 -15.29 -7.11 7.89
CA ARG A 227 -13.98 -7.76 7.98
C ARG A 227 -13.93 -9.00 7.09
N ALA A 228 -12.72 -9.39 6.70
CA ALA A 228 -12.44 -10.70 6.13
C ALA A 228 -12.43 -11.78 7.22
N GLU A 229 -12.58 -13.02 6.81
CA GLU A 229 -12.69 -14.16 7.71
C GLU A 229 -11.55 -15.15 7.49
N LEU A 230 -10.97 -15.63 8.59
CA LEU A 230 -9.98 -16.70 8.61
C LEU A 230 -10.60 -17.94 9.25
N ARG A 231 -10.78 -19.01 8.46
CA ARG A 231 -11.38 -20.26 8.92
C ARG A 231 -10.38 -21.42 8.77
N PRO A 232 -10.33 -22.40 9.68
CA PRO A 232 -9.55 -23.62 9.48
C PRO A 232 -9.91 -24.32 8.18
N LEU A 233 -8.90 -24.92 7.53
CA LEU A 233 -9.10 -25.81 6.38
C LEU A 233 -9.52 -27.22 6.78
#